data_AF-A0A1V3WIL9-F1
#
_entry.id   AF-A0A1V3WIL9-F1
#
_cell.length_a   1.000
_cell.length_b   1.000
_cell.length_c   1.000
_cell.angle_alpha   90.00
_cell.angle_beta   90.00
_cell.angle_gamma   90.00
#
_symmetry.space_group_name_H-M   'P 1'
#
loop_
_entity.id
_entity.type
_entity.pdbx_description
1 polymer ?
#
loop_
_entity_poly.entity_id
_entity_poly.type
_entity_poly.pdbx_seq_one_letter_code
_entity_poly.pdbx_strand_id
1 'polypeptide(L)'
;MNFLPDVYVPCEVCQGARYNRETLEVHYKGKTISEVLDMSIEEAAQFFEPITGIHRYLQTLVDVGLGYVRLGQPAPTLSGGEAQRVKLASELQKRSTGRTIYILDEPTTGLHFEDIRKLLKVINGLVDKGNTVIVIEHNLDVIKTSDWIVDMGPEGGAGAEPLSPRALRRRSPLCRKVTRANSWPKSSTPGSRRAHPGRTAEAKSAPEPGSANPLRRHAAATRSSG
;
A
#
# COMPACT_ATOMS: atom_id res chain seq x y z
N MET A 1 -1.36 -22.32 28.19
CA MET A 1 -1.14 -21.83 26.80
C MET A 1 0.31 -22.09 26.45
N ASN A 2 0.59 -22.71 25.30
CA ASN A 2 1.96 -22.77 24.80
C ASN A 2 2.38 -21.35 24.38
N PHE A 3 3.47 -20.86 24.98
CA PHE A 3 4.03 -19.52 24.81
C PHE A 3 5.11 -19.45 23.72
N LEU A 4 5.24 -20.50 22.92
CA LEU A 4 6.26 -20.56 21.87
C LEU A 4 5.70 -19.96 20.57
N PRO A 5 6.53 -19.23 19.81
CA PRO A 5 6.14 -18.73 18.50
C PRO A 5 5.82 -19.89 17.55
N ASP A 6 4.91 -19.65 16.61
CA ASP A 6 4.51 -20.64 15.62
C ASP A 6 5.71 -21.06 14.75
N VAL A 7 5.87 -22.38 14.58
CA VAL A 7 6.89 -22.96 13.72
C VAL A 7 6.24 -23.48 12.45
N TYR A 8 6.70 -23.02 11.31
CA TYR A 8 6.24 -23.47 10.00
C TYR A 8 7.06 -24.68 9.55
N VAL A 9 6.40 -25.83 9.40
CA VAL A 9 7.02 -27.06 8.88
C VAL A 9 6.59 -27.27 7.43
N PRO A 10 7.51 -27.53 6.49
CA PRO A 10 7.17 -27.87 5.12
C PRO A 10 6.23 -29.08 5.06
N CYS A 11 5.21 -29.02 4.20
CA CYS A 11 4.30 -30.14 4.00
C CYS A 11 5.04 -31.34 3.41
N GLU A 12 4.87 -32.53 3.99
CA GLU A 12 5.52 -33.76 3.52
C GLU A 12 5.01 -34.23 2.14
N VAL A 13 3.79 -33.86 1.77
CA VAL A 13 3.14 -34.32 0.53
C VAL A 13 3.63 -33.51 -0.67
N CYS A 14 3.58 -32.18 -0.58
CA CYS A 14 3.98 -31.30 -1.69
C CYS A 14 5.38 -30.72 -1.53
N GLN A 15 6.06 -31.01 -0.41
CA GLN A 15 7.41 -30.51 -0.09
C GLN A 15 7.55 -28.99 -0.21
N GLY A 16 6.48 -28.25 0.07
CA GLY A 16 6.44 -26.79 -0.04
C GLY A 16 6.08 -26.24 -1.42
N ALA A 17 5.81 -27.10 -2.41
CA ALA A 17 5.43 -26.67 -3.77
C ALA A 17 4.03 -26.04 -3.85
N ARG A 18 3.17 -26.21 -2.84
CA ARG A 18 1.79 -25.66 -2.73
C ARG A 18 0.76 -26.21 -3.72
N TYR A 19 1.18 -27.01 -4.70
CA TYR A 19 0.33 -27.60 -5.74
C TYR A 19 0.38 -29.13 -5.73
N ASN A 20 -0.62 -29.78 -6.34
CA ASN A 20 -0.65 -31.22 -6.55
C ASN A 20 0.27 -31.64 -7.72
N ARG A 21 0.53 -32.95 -7.85
CA ARG A 21 1.46 -33.47 -8.86
C ARG A 21 0.99 -33.15 -10.29
N GLU A 22 -0.29 -33.30 -10.56
CA GLU A 22 -0.90 -33.05 -11.88
C GLU A 22 -0.70 -31.60 -12.35
N THR A 23 -0.81 -30.62 -11.44
CA THR A 23 -0.58 -29.20 -11.76
C THR A 23 0.90 -28.93 -12.06
N LEU A 24 1.81 -29.63 -11.40
CA LEU A 24 3.26 -29.47 -11.59
C LEU A 24 3.77 -30.09 -12.89
N GLU A 25 2.96 -30.86 -13.62
CA GLU A 25 3.31 -31.37 -14.94
C GLU A 25 3.19 -30.30 -16.05
N VAL A 26 2.51 -29.19 -15.77
CA VAL A 26 2.34 -28.07 -16.71
C VAL A 26 3.54 -27.13 -16.66
N HIS A 27 4.18 -26.95 -17.81
CA HIS A 27 5.37 -26.12 -17.96
C HIS A 27 5.12 -24.91 -18.86
N TYR A 28 5.63 -23.75 -18.46
CA TYR A 28 5.76 -22.58 -19.31
C TYR A 28 7.24 -22.23 -19.45
N LYS A 29 7.75 -22.18 -20.69
CA LYS A 29 9.20 -22.03 -21.00
C LYS A 29 10.09 -22.99 -20.17
N GLY A 30 9.62 -24.22 -19.98
CA GLY A 30 10.36 -25.24 -19.22
C GLY A 30 10.35 -25.06 -17.70
N LYS A 31 9.53 -24.14 -17.15
CA LYS A 31 9.36 -23.98 -15.69
C LYS A 31 7.94 -24.30 -15.24
N THR A 32 7.81 -24.93 -14.08
CA THR A 32 6.53 -25.15 -13.38
C THR A 32 6.08 -23.90 -12.63
N ILE A 33 4.82 -23.84 -12.19
CA ILE A 33 4.33 -22.73 -11.36
C ILE A 33 5.08 -22.59 -10.02
N SER A 34 5.51 -23.71 -9.43
CA SER A 34 6.28 -23.69 -8.18
C SER A 34 7.65 -23.07 -8.39
N GLU A 35 8.33 -23.44 -9.47
CA GLU A 35 9.64 -22.86 -9.83
C GLU A 35 9.51 -21.38 -10.16
N VAL A 36 8.42 -20.96 -10.81
CA VAL A 36 8.13 -19.55 -11.07
C VAL A 36 7.98 -18.76 -9.78
N LEU A 37 7.26 -19.30 -8.79
CA LEU A 37 7.10 -18.65 -7.49
C LEU A 37 8.38 -18.63 -6.66
N ASP A 38 9.35 -19.50 -6.94
CA ASP A 38 10.63 -19.51 -6.23
C ASP A 38 11.67 -18.55 -6.82
N MET A 39 11.42 -18.00 -8.01
CA MET A 39 12.28 -16.97 -8.62
C MET A 39 12.25 -15.67 -7.84
N SER A 40 13.36 -14.93 -7.90
CA SER A 40 13.37 -13.53 -7.47
C SER A 40 12.47 -12.68 -8.38
N ILE A 41 11.97 -11.56 -7.87
CA ILE A 41 11.16 -10.62 -8.67
C ILE A 41 11.94 -10.11 -9.88
N GLU A 42 13.26 -9.89 -9.75
CA GLU A 42 14.13 -9.47 -10.85
C GLU A 42 14.24 -10.55 -11.95
N GLU A 43 14.49 -11.80 -11.57
CA GLU A 43 14.52 -12.94 -12.50
C GLU A 43 13.16 -13.12 -13.19
N ALA A 44 12.08 -13.00 -12.42
CA ALA A 44 10.74 -13.12 -12.96
C ALA A 44 10.39 -11.98 -13.93
N ALA A 45 10.86 -10.75 -13.66
CA ALA A 45 10.66 -9.61 -14.53
C ALA A 45 11.28 -9.86 -15.92
N GLN A 46 12.47 -10.46 -15.96
CA GLN A 46 13.14 -10.88 -17.20
C GLN A 46 12.41 -12.05 -17.87
N PHE A 47 12.03 -13.08 -17.09
CA PHE A 47 11.34 -14.26 -17.61
C PHE A 47 9.99 -13.92 -18.29
N PHE A 48 9.26 -12.97 -17.73
CA PHE A 48 7.97 -12.49 -18.21
C PHE A 48 8.05 -11.24 -19.09
N GLU A 49 9.23 -10.79 -19.52
CA GLU A 49 9.41 -9.61 -20.37
C GLU A 49 8.46 -9.56 -21.60
N PRO A 50 8.21 -10.67 -22.34
CA PRO A 50 7.29 -10.65 -23.47
C PRO A 50 5.82 -10.43 -23.09
N ILE A 51 5.44 -10.69 -21.83
CA ILE A 51 4.08 -10.55 -21.32
C ILE A 51 3.98 -9.20 -20.61
N THR A 52 3.70 -8.15 -21.38
CA THR A 52 3.62 -6.76 -20.90
C THR A 52 2.70 -6.56 -19.70
N GLY A 53 1.59 -7.31 -19.65
CA GLY A 53 0.63 -7.29 -18.55
C GLY A 53 1.20 -7.76 -17.21
N ILE A 54 2.22 -8.64 -17.20
CA ILE A 54 2.90 -9.12 -16.00
C ILE A 54 4.17 -8.32 -15.77
N HIS A 55 4.98 -8.15 -16.82
CA HIS A 55 6.26 -7.46 -16.76
C HIS A 55 6.15 -6.07 -16.14
N ARG A 56 5.11 -5.29 -16.50
CA ARG A 56 4.87 -3.96 -15.91
C ARG A 56 4.75 -4.00 -14.38
N TYR A 57 4.10 -5.04 -13.84
CA TYR A 57 3.90 -5.17 -12.39
C TYR A 57 5.20 -5.53 -11.69
N LEU A 58 5.93 -6.50 -12.26
CA LEU A 58 7.23 -6.94 -11.75
C LEU A 58 8.27 -5.82 -11.82
N GLN A 59 8.32 -5.08 -12.92
CA GLN A 59 9.23 -3.95 -13.08
C GLN A 59 9.00 -2.89 -12.00
N THR A 60 7.75 -2.59 -11.66
CA THR A 60 7.45 -1.63 -10.59
C THR A 60 7.99 -2.11 -9.23
N LEU A 61 7.93 -3.42 -8.96
CA LEU A 61 8.49 -4.01 -7.75
C LEU A 61 10.04 -3.96 -7.74
N VAL A 62 10.67 -4.15 -8.89
CA VAL A 62 12.13 -3.96 -9.05
C VAL A 62 12.51 -2.49 -8.80
N ASP A 63 11.76 -1.54 -9.36
CA ASP A 63 12.03 -0.11 -9.26
C ASP A 63 11.96 0.42 -7.81
N VAL A 64 11.04 -0.13 -6.99
CA VAL A 64 10.97 0.18 -5.55
C VAL A 64 12.07 -0.52 -4.73
N GLY A 65 12.87 -1.38 -5.35
CA GLY A 65 14.01 -2.06 -4.73
C GLY A 65 13.72 -3.45 -4.16
N LEU A 66 12.62 -4.11 -4.58
CA LEU A 66 12.25 -5.45 -4.11
C LEU A 66 12.73 -6.57 -5.06
N GLY A 67 13.66 -6.29 -5.97
CA GLY A 67 14.12 -7.27 -6.98
C GLY A 67 14.64 -8.59 -6.38
N TYR A 68 15.24 -8.54 -5.19
CA TYR A 68 15.80 -9.71 -4.50
C TYR A 68 14.75 -10.60 -3.80
N VAL A 69 13.53 -10.09 -3.57
CA VAL A 69 12.47 -10.82 -2.88
C VAL A 69 11.93 -11.91 -3.81
N ARG A 70 11.65 -13.10 -3.28
CA ARG A 70 11.04 -14.19 -4.06
C ARG A 70 9.56 -13.90 -4.29
N LEU A 71 9.06 -14.20 -5.50
CA LEU A 71 7.65 -13.98 -5.84
C LEU A 71 6.67 -14.67 -4.89
N GLY A 72 7.02 -15.89 -4.47
CA GLY A 72 6.22 -16.71 -3.58
C GLY A 72 6.49 -16.46 -2.10
N GLN A 73 7.33 -15.49 -1.73
CA GLN A 73 7.68 -15.24 -0.32
C GLN A 73 6.41 -14.97 0.50
N PRO A 74 6.18 -15.70 1.61
CA PRO A 74 5.02 -15.46 2.46
C PRO A 74 4.99 -14.02 3.01
N ALA A 75 3.84 -13.35 2.94
CA ALA A 75 3.69 -11.98 3.45
C ALA A 75 4.14 -11.79 4.93
N PRO A 76 3.92 -12.74 5.86
CA PRO A 76 4.38 -12.59 7.25
C PRO A 76 5.90 -12.59 7.42
N THR A 77 6.68 -13.07 6.44
CA THR A 77 8.15 -13.09 6.51
C THR A 77 8.79 -11.86 5.89
N LEU A 78 7.99 -10.93 5.35
CA LEU A 78 8.48 -9.64 4.86
C LEU A 78 8.78 -8.73 6.06
N SER A 79 9.90 -8.01 5.98
CA SER A 79 10.20 -6.90 6.87
C SER A 79 9.17 -5.77 6.70
N GLY A 80 9.04 -4.91 7.72
CA GLY A 80 8.15 -3.74 7.64
C GLY A 80 8.44 -2.86 6.43
N GLY A 81 9.72 -2.62 6.13
CA GLY A 81 10.15 -1.85 4.95
C GLY A 81 9.86 -2.54 3.62
N GLU A 82 9.89 -3.87 3.55
CA GLU A 82 9.46 -4.61 2.35
C GLU A 82 7.95 -4.51 2.15
N ALA A 83 7.16 -4.76 3.20
CA ALA A 83 5.70 -4.67 3.15
C ALA A 83 5.22 -3.27 2.73
N GLN A 84 5.87 -2.22 3.25
CA GLN A 84 5.59 -0.84 2.85
C GLN A 84 5.90 -0.59 1.37
N ARG A 85 7.03 -1.08 0.86
CA ARG A 85 7.41 -0.95 -0.55
C ARG A 85 6.46 -1.71 -1.48
N VAL A 86 5.96 -2.88 -1.09
CA VAL A 86 4.91 -3.61 -1.84
C VAL A 86 3.64 -2.77 -1.95
N LYS A 87 3.23 -2.12 -0.86
CA LYS A 87 2.07 -1.21 -0.85
C LYS A 87 2.28 -0.01 -1.78
N LEU A 88 3.45 0.62 -1.73
CA LEU A 88 3.80 1.73 -2.63
C LEU A 88 3.82 1.32 -4.10
N ALA A 89 4.40 0.15 -4.42
CA ALA A 89 4.42 -0.38 -5.78
C ALA A 89 3.00 -0.59 -6.34
N SER A 90 2.10 -1.09 -5.49
CA SER A 90 0.69 -1.32 -5.84
C SER A 90 -0.04 -0.01 -6.18
N GLU A 91 0.27 1.09 -5.46
CA GLU A 91 -0.30 2.40 -5.76
C GLU A 91 0.28 3.02 -7.05
N LEU A 92 1.58 2.85 -7.32
CA LEU A 92 2.23 3.34 -8.53
C LEU A 92 1.63 2.76 -9.83
N GLN A 93 1.14 1.53 -9.77
CA GLN A 93 0.56 0.82 -10.90
C GLN A 93 -0.83 1.32 -11.28
N LYS A 94 -1.58 1.89 -10.33
CA LYS A 94 -2.92 2.41 -10.58
C LYS A 94 -2.85 3.54 -11.60
N ARG A 95 -3.87 3.61 -12.47
CA ARG A 95 -4.03 4.76 -13.35
C ARG A 95 -4.30 5.98 -12.47
N SER A 96 -3.34 6.90 -12.43
CA SER A 96 -3.50 8.13 -11.68
C SER A 96 -4.54 9.01 -12.36
N THR A 97 -5.44 9.57 -11.55
CA THR A 97 -6.41 10.59 -11.97
C THR A 97 -5.83 12.01 -11.87
N GLY A 98 -4.58 12.15 -11.39
CA GLY A 98 -3.93 13.41 -11.06
C GLY A 98 -4.63 14.19 -9.93
N ARG A 99 -5.49 13.52 -9.14
CA ARG A 99 -6.32 14.15 -8.10
C ARG A 99 -6.35 13.34 -6.82
N THR A 100 -5.34 12.49 -6.61
CA THR A 100 -5.20 11.67 -5.40
C THR A 100 -4.21 12.34 -4.45
N ILE A 101 -4.54 12.34 -3.16
CA ILE A 101 -3.65 12.76 -2.09
C ILE A 101 -3.13 11.50 -1.41
N TYR A 102 -1.82 11.32 -1.41
CA TYR A 102 -1.13 10.26 -0.68
C TYR A 102 -0.58 10.83 0.62
N ILE A 103 -0.84 10.17 1.75
CA ILE A 103 -0.28 10.52 3.05
C ILE A 103 0.62 9.37 3.47
N LEU A 104 1.90 9.66 3.69
CA LEU A 104 2.92 8.71 4.10
C LEU A 104 3.45 9.12 5.47
N ASP A 105 3.29 8.23 6.44
CA ASP A 105 3.76 8.42 7.81
C ASP A 105 5.09 7.69 8.00
N GLU A 106 6.16 8.45 8.23
CA GLU A 106 7.56 8.02 8.36
C GLU A 106 7.99 6.87 7.42
N PRO A 107 7.90 7.07 6.09
CA PRO A 107 8.18 6.01 5.14
C PRO A 107 9.66 5.60 5.03
N THR A 108 10.58 6.30 5.70
CA THR A 108 11.99 5.92 5.76
C THR A 108 12.37 5.10 6.99
N THR A 109 11.43 4.83 7.90
CA THR A 109 11.70 4.08 9.13
C THR A 109 12.26 2.69 8.82
N GLY A 110 13.50 2.45 9.27
CA GLY A 110 14.20 1.18 9.08
C GLY A 110 14.74 0.94 7.66
N LEU A 111 14.76 1.96 6.77
CA LEU A 111 15.33 1.84 5.43
C LEU A 111 16.81 2.24 5.39
N HIS A 112 17.59 1.51 4.61
CA HIS A 112 18.97 1.88 4.29
C HIS A 112 19.00 3.09 3.33
N PHE A 113 20.09 3.88 3.35
CA PHE A 113 20.22 5.10 2.53
C PHE A 113 19.95 4.90 1.03
N GLU A 114 20.35 3.74 0.49
CA GLU A 114 20.10 3.42 -0.92
C GLU A 114 18.61 3.17 -1.21
N ASP A 115 17.89 2.57 -0.26
CA ASP A 115 16.45 2.34 -0.40
C ASP A 115 15.66 3.65 -0.26
N ILE A 116 16.13 4.58 0.57
CA ILE A 116 15.57 5.95 0.65
C ILE A 116 15.63 6.63 -0.72
N ARG A 117 16.73 6.49 -1.47
CA ARG A 117 16.85 7.05 -2.82
C ARG A 117 15.84 6.44 -3.79
N LYS A 118 15.61 5.13 -3.73
CA LYS A 118 14.60 4.45 -4.56
C LYS A 118 13.19 4.90 -4.20
N LEU A 119 12.89 4.99 -2.90
CA LEU A 119 11.63 5.50 -2.39
C LEU A 119 11.36 6.94 -2.86
N LEU A 120 12.35 7.83 -2.81
CA LEU A 120 12.21 9.20 -3.28
C LEU A 120 11.90 9.27 -4.79
N LYS A 121 12.52 8.41 -5.62
CA LYS A 121 12.18 8.31 -7.06
C LYS A 121 10.71 7.92 -7.25
N VAL A 122 10.23 6.98 -6.45
CA VAL A 122 8.84 6.50 -6.49
C VAL A 122 7.85 7.59 -6.09
N ILE A 123 8.13 8.30 -4.99
CA ILE A 123 7.31 9.42 -4.51
C ILE A 123 7.26 10.53 -5.57
N ASN A 124 8.40 10.90 -6.15
CA ASN A 124 8.46 11.90 -7.21
C ASN A 124 7.66 11.45 -8.45
N GLY A 125 7.71 10.16 -8.81
CA GLY A 125 6.88 9.61 -9.88
C GLY A 125 5.37 9.70 -9.62
N LEU A 126 4.92 9.71 -8.35
CA LEU A 126 3.52 9.99 -8.01
C LEU A 126 3.18 11.47 -8.21
N VAL A 127 4.09 12.37 -7.82
CA VAL A 127 3.93 13.82 -8.01
C VAL A 127 3.92 14.20 -9.49
N ASP A 128 4.81 13.61 -10.31
CA ASP A 128 4.89 13.83 -11.75
C ASP A 128 3.61 13.43 -12.49
N LYS A 129 2.87 12.46 -11.95
CA LYS A 129 1.53 12.06 -12.44
C LYS A 129 0.41 13.03 -12.04
N GLY A 130 0.74 14.13 -11.35
CA GLY A 130 -0.19 15.17 -10.90
C GLY A 130 -0.80 14.92 -9.51
N ASN A 131 -0.36 13.89 -8.78
CA ASN A 131 -0.86 13.63 -7.43
C ASN A 131 -0.18 14.55 -6.41
N THR A 132 -0.81 14.70 -5.25
CA THR A 132 -0.17 15.36 -4.09
C THR A 132 0.32 14.29 -3.12
N VAL A 133 1.55 14.41 -2.65
CA VAL A 133 2.10 13.52 -1.61
C VAL A 133 2.45 14.36 -0.39
N ILE A 134 1.88 14.01 0.75
CA ILE A 134 2.20 14.57 2.06
C ILE A 134 3.00 13.51 2.81
N VAL A 135 4.19 13.89 3.25
CA VAL A 135 5.10 12.99 3.95
C VAL A 135 5.37 13.55 5.34
N ILE A 136 5.16 12.75 6.37
CA ILE A 136 5.59 13.03 7.74
C ILE A 136 6.94 12.36 7.92
N GLU A 137 7.98 13.14 8.14
CA GLU A 137 9.35 12.64 8.20
C GLU A 137 10.22 13.45 9.14
N HIS A 138 11.19 12.77 9.73
CA HIS A 138 12.31 13.38 10.46
C HIS A 138 13.63 13.24 9.68
N ASN A 139 13.64 12.47 8.58
CA ASN A 139 14.83 12.28 7.77
C ASN A 139 15.15 13.50 6.88
N LEU A 140 16.31 14.12 7.10
CA LEU A 140 16.77 15.29 6.35
C LEU A 140 16.94 15.02 4.85
N ASP A 141 17.20 13.78 4.44
CA ASP A 141 17.34 13.42 3.03
C ASP A 141 16.00 13.47 2.27
N VAL A 142 14.89 13.26 2.97
CA VAL A 142 13.54 13.45 2.41
C VAL A 142 13.19 14.92 2.44
N ILE A 143 13.36 15.57 3.60
CA ILE A 143 13.03 16.98 3.81
C ILE A 143 13.75 17.89 2.81
N LYS A 144 15.03 17.62 2.49
CA LYS A 144 15.80 18.42 1.52
C LYS A 144 15.26 18.35 0.09
N THR A 145 14.50 17.30 -0.25
CA THR A 145 13.95 17.07 -1.59
C THR A 145 12.53 17.59 -1.76
N SER A 146 11.85 17.96 -0.67
CA SER A 146 10.47 18.43 -0.68
C SER A 146 10.33 19.81 -1.33
N ASP A 147 9.26 19.98 -2.13
CA ASP A 147 8.88 21.27 -2.71
C ASP A 147 8.38 22.27 -1.65
N TRP A 148 7.70 21.74 -0.63
CA TRP A 148 7.11 22.49 0.49
C TRP A 148 7.42 21.77 1.79
N ILE A 149 7.70 22.54 2.83
CA ILE A 149 7.95 22.03 4.19
C ILE A 149 7.01 22.80 5.13
N VAL A 150 6.30 22.05 5.97
CA VAL A 150 5.52 22.57 7.10
C VAL A 150 6.20 22.07 8.35
N ASP A 151 6.79 22.98 9.10
CA ASP A 151 7.47 22.68 10.35
C ASP A 151 6.51 22.88 11.53
N MET A 152 6.47 21.92 12.45
CA MET A 152 5.51 21.90 13.57
C MET A 152 6.23 22.06 14.91
N GLY A 153 5.73 22.96 15.75
CA GLY A 153 6.22 23.23 17.10
C GLY A 153 7.55 23.99 17.15
N PRO A 154 7.95 24.43 18.35
CA PRO A 154 9.33 24.28 18.81
C PRO A 154 9.47 23.10 19.80
N GLU A 155 8.35 22.60 20.37
CA GLU A 155 8.29 21.48 21.32
C GLU A 155 7.08 20.56 21.03
N GLY A 156 7.13 19.32 21.54
CA GLY A 156 6.00 18.37 21.48
C GLY A 156 4.95 18.63 22.56
N GLY A 157 3.71 18.20 22.34
CA GLY A 157 2.60 18.36 23.30
C GLY A 157 1.84 19.68 23.13
N ALA A 158 1.54 20.40 24.22
CA ALA A 158 0.78 21.66 24.18
C ALA A 158 1.48 22.80 23.42
N GLY A 159 2.75 22.62 23.03
CA GLY A 159 3.53 23.53 22.18
C GLY A 159 3.56 23.15 20.69
N ALA A 160 2.79 22.13 20.26
CA ALA A 160 2.66 21.71 18.86
C ALA A 160 1.80 22.69 18.03
N GLU A 161 2.02 23.99 18.21
CA GLU A 161 1.49 24.99 17.31
C GLU A 161 2.32 24.95 16.02
N PRO A 162 1.69 25.03 14.84
CA PRO A 162 2.44 25.24 13.61
C PRO A 162 3.26 26.52 13.79
N LEU A 163 4.59 26.43 13.76
CA LEU A 163 5.39 27.64 13.63
C LEU A 163 4.90 28.33 12.37
N SER A 164 4.43 29.58 12.50
CA SER A 164 3.91 30.42 11.42
C SER A 164 4.48 29.97 10.08
N PRO A 165 3.68 29.63 9.05
CA PRO A 165 4.13 28.92 7.87
C PRO A 165 5.30 29.65 7.22
N ARG A 166 6.52 29.32 7.67
CA ARG A 166 7.74 29.52 6.93
C ARG A 166 7.67 28.40 5.92
N ALA A 167 6.77 28.57 4.95
CA ALA A 167 6.88 27.89 3.68
C ALA A 167 8.23 28.31 3.13
N LEU A 168 9.28 27.57 3.51
CA LEU A 168 10.62 27.78 3.02
C LEU A 168 10.58 27.31 1.57
N ARG A 169 10.06 28.19 0.71
CA ARG A 169 9.96 27.94 -0.73
C ARG A 169 11.38 27.96 -1.26
N ARG A 170 12.08 26.83 -1.21
CA ARG A 170 13.33 26.68 -1.95
C ARG A 170 12.98 26.79 -3.42
N ARG A 171 13.46 27.86 -4.08
CA ARG A 171 13.53 27.92 -5.54
C ARG A 171 14.60 26.92 -5.98
N SER A 172 14.27 25.64 -6.00
CA SER A 172 14.99 24.69 -6.84
C SER A 172 14.72 25.07 -8.30
N PRO A 173 15.74 25.13 -9.19
CA PRO A 173 15.54 25.40 -10.61
C PRO A 173 14.68 24.33 -11.31
N LEU A 174 14.39 23.20 -10.67
CA LEU A 174 13.43 22.18 -11.15
C LEU A 174 11.96 22.55 -10.96
N CYS A 175 11.64 23.58 -10.17
CA CYS A 175 10.25 23.92 -9.83
C CYS A 175 9.56 24.61 -11.03
N ARG A 176 8.93 23.81 -11.90
CA ARG A 176 8.05 24.29 -12.97
C ARG A 176 6.90 25.09 -12.37
N LYS A 177 6.63 26.26 -12.95
CA LYS A 177 5.64 27.25 -12.51
C LYS A 177 4.29 26.60 -12.16
N VAL A 178 3.94 26.56 -10.87
CA VAL A 178 2.57 26.33 -10.41
C VAL A 178 2.02 27.66 -9.88
N THR A 179 0.88 28.05 -10.43
CA THR A 179 0.14 29.29 -10.17
C THR A 179 -0.26 29.42 -8.70
N ARG A 180 -0.15 30.65 -8.17
CA ARG A 180 -0.61 31.04 -6.83
C ARG A 180 -2.08 30.67 -6.63
N ALA A 181 -2.38 29.74 -5.72
CA ALA A 181 -3.66 29.70 -5.03
C ALA A 181 -3.51 30.46 -3.71
N ASN A 182 -3.71 31.78 -3.76
CA ASN A 182 -3.82 32.61 -2.58
C ASN A 182 -5.21 32.40 -1.97
N SER A 183 -5.33 31.58 -0.91
CA SER A 183 -6.17 31.85 0.27
C SER A 183 -6.38 30.55 1.07
N TRP A 184 -5.66 30.41 2.18
CA TRP A 184 -6.16 29.58 3.28
C TRP A 184 -7.24 30.39 4.00
N PRO A 185 -8.49 29.91 4.13
CA PRO A 185 -9.50 30.59 4.91
C PRO A 185 -9.09 30.49 6.39
N LYS A 186 -8.90 31.66 7.01
CA LYS A 186 -8.69 31.75 8.46
C LYS A 186 -9.93 31.19 9.16
N SER A 187 -9.72 30.26 10.08
CA SER A 187 -10.78 29.69 10.92
C SER A 187 -11.46 30.80 11.73
N SER A 188 -12.77 30.98 11.52
CA SER A 188 -13.61 31.79 12.39
C SER A 188 -14.04 30.96 13.61
N THR A 189 -13.89 31.56 14.79
CA THR A 189 -14.33 31.11 16.12
C THR A 189 -15.79 30.62 16.17
N PRO A 190 -16.14 29.70 17.10
CA PRO A 190 -17.47 29.11 17.16
C PRO A 190 -18.45 30.07 17.85
N GLY A 191 -19.29 30.75 17.05
CA GLY A 191 -20.34 31.64 17.52
C GLY A 191 -21.75 31.14 17.20
N SER A 192 -22.47 30.76 18.25
CA SER A 192 -23.94 30.66 18.37
C SER A 192 -24.74 29.90 17.29
N ARG A 193 -25.31 28.77 17.70
CA ARG A 193 -26.40 28.06 17.01
C ARG A 193 -27.57 29.02 16.75
N ARG A 194 -28.02 29.10 15.50
CA ARG A 194 -29.40 29.46 15.15
C ARG A 194 -30.04 28.28 14.44
N ALA A 195 -31.16 27.82 14.99
CA ALA A 195 -32.00 26.78 14.42
C ALA A 195 -32.71 27.31 13.17
N HIS A 196 -32.79 26.48 12.12
CA HIS A 196 -33.84 26.58 11.11
C HIS A 196 -34.47 25.22 10.85
N PRO A 197 -35.79 25.16 10.61
CA PRO A 197 -36.57 23.94 10.64
C PRO A 197 -36.67 23.25 9.28
N GLY A 198 -36.79 21.93 9.30
CA GLY A 198 -37.62 21.16 8.38
C GLY A 198 -37.08 20.92 6.98
N ARG A 199 -36.49 19.74 6.76
CA ARG A 199 -36.83 18.87 5.63
C ARG A 199 -36.46 17.43 5.94
N THR A 200 -37.49 16.60 5.96
CA THR A 200 -37.46 15.15 6.10
C THR A 200 -36.83 14.51 4.87
N ALA A 201 -35.92 13.55 5.09
CA ALA A 201 -35.54 12.54 4.12
C ALA A 201 -35.10 11.28 4.87
N GLU A 202 -35.65 10.15 4.45
CA GLU A 202 -35.70 8.86 5.14
C GLU A 202 -34.33 8.22 5.38
N ALA A 203 -34.16 7.62 6.56
CA ALA A 203 -33.04 6.78 6.91
C ALA A 203 -33.32 5.33 6.44
N LYS A 204 -32.51 4.80 5.53
CA LYS A 204 -32.40 3.36 5.31
C LYS A 204 -31.32 2.81 6.24
N SER A 205 -31.74 2.08 7.26
CA SER A 205 -30.86 1.32 8.16
C SER A 205 -30.38 0.04 7.48
N ALA A 206 -29.10 -0.28 7.69
CA ALA A 206 -28.50 -1.56 7.38
C ALA A 206 -28.94 -2.63 8.41
N PRO A 207 -29.06 -3.92 8.03
CA PRO A 207 -29.43 -4.97 8.99
C PRO A 207 -28.21 -5.49 9.76
N GLU A 208 -28.40 -5.69 11.06
CA GLU A 208 -27.45 -6.32 11.99
C GLU A 208 -27.42 -7.86 11.85
N PRO A 209 -26.31 -8.53 12.20
CA PRO A 209 -26.21 -9.99 12.18
C PRO A 209 -26.74 -10.61 13.49
N GLY A 210 -27.83 -11.37 13.40
CA GLY A 210 -28.41 -12.14 14.51
C GLY A 210 -27.88 -13.57 14.60
N SER A 211 -27.57 -13.98 15.83
CA SER A 211 -27.00 -15.24 16.31
C SER A 211 -27.98 -16.44 16.40
N ALA A 212 -27.45 -17.67 16.20
CA ALA A 212 -27.84 -19.01 16.72
C ALA A 212 -29.30 -19.51 16.47
N ASN A 213 -29.64 -20.78 16.20
CA ASN A 213 -29.15 -22.08 16.69
C ASN A 213 -29.74 -23.22 15.80
N PRO A 214 -29.19 -24.46 15.81
CA PRO A 214 -29.57 -25.57 14.93
C PRO A 214 -30.67 -26.45 15.54
N LEU A 215 -31.44 -27.14 14.69
CA LEU A 215 -32.12 -28.43 14.92
C LEU A 215 -33.28 -28.59 13.91
N ARG A 216 -33.10 -29.45 12.89
CA ARG A 216 -34.12 -30.42 12.46
C ARG A 216 -33.57 -31.41 11.44
N ARG A 217 -33.32 -32.64 11.93
CA ARG A 217 -33.30 -33.87 11.14
C ARG A 217 -34.75 -34.29 10.82
N HIS A 218 -34.89 -35.00 9.69
CA HIS A 218 -35.83 -36.10 9.34
C HIS A 218 -36.19 -35.96 7.85
N ALA A 219 -35.63 -36.76 6.94
CA ALA A 219 -35.85 -38.20 6.66
C ALA A 219 -37.04 -38.44 5.69
N ALA A 220 -36.71 -39.03 4.52
CA ALA A 220 -37.53 -39.81 3.57
C ALA A 220 -37.11 -39.46 2.12
N ALA A 221 -37.01 -40.33 1.12
CA ALA A 221 -37.06 -41.78 1.00
C ALA A 221 -36.66 -42.09 -0.47
N THR A 222 -35.93 -43.20 -0.65
CA THR A 222 -35.90 -44.14 -1.79
C THR A 222 -36.68 -43.87 -3.09
N ARG A 223 -35.99 -44.09 -4.24
CA ARG A 223 -36.33 -44.97 -5.40
C ARG A 223 -35.43 -44.58 -6.60
N SER A 224 -34.46 -45.41 -7.01
CA SER A 224 -34.51 -46.64 -7.83
C SER A 224 -34.31 -46.36 -9.33
N SER A 225 -33.16 -46.80 -9.84
CA SER A 225 -32.95 -47.52 -11.10
C SER A 225 -33.91 -47.29 -12.28
N GLY A 226 -33.33 -46.78 -13.37
CA GLY A 226 -33.76 -46.92 -14.76
C GLY A 226 -32.53 -46.75 -15.65
#